data_AF-A0A812W2U5-F1
#
_entry.id   AF-A0A812W2U5-F1
#
_cell.length_a   1.000
_cell.length_b   1.000
_cell.length_c   1.000
_cell.angle_alpha   90.00
_cell.angle_beta   90.00
_cell.angle_gamma   90.00
#
_symmetry.space_group_name_H-M   'P 1'
#
loop_
_entity.id
_entity.type
_entity.pdbx_description
1 polymer ?
#
loop_
_entity_poly.entity_id
_entity_poly.type
_entity_poly.pdbx_seq_one_letter_code
_entity_poly.pdbx_strand_id
1 'polypeptide(L)'
;MGEDVDSRSAAMKLAILIALALAPALGVKFQGALREKRTECKIFAMWDYHAGKVPFFIQKDLESWALHSHGRCGSPVLINDTNIAEYIPDLPEEYFRLPDHGSRSDVIRYALIYHHGGIYMDTDILVLRDLNEVLDKVADDYDLISYAQKKSCKSFSSNFLAARKGSAYMKEVWEAQKKAMTSHCESHDDRDTKVCCPANPKHKCHVHWGAIGEMVSHPVFDKFAAANPSMKKHCFAEEEGESFAPEGMGTVLFTKRKLQDALPFFTSIKTKKPMDRLAYHLFNAQGFQREYAGGAIFDSALFVGALYRKSLGNASAPPKGPADDGPAEYCASEGENCPCSGRVFFGRKFDNDKDGDKLDLSEMVLQQYRMMEVNGDIACTTSGFMGDPQINRPKQCLCQARTQSSRVEGCTGSPVV
;
A
#
# COMPACT_ATOMS: atom_id res chain seq x y z
N MET A 1 1.63 -42.60 -25.70
CA MET A 1 2.28 -41.27 -25.77
C MET A 1 2.41 -40.77 -24.36
N GLY A 2 3.60 -40.84 -23.76
CA GLY A 2 3.77 -40.45 -22.36
C GLY A 2 5.05 -40.98 -21.71
N GLU A 3 6.21 -40.82 -22.36
CA GLU A 3 7.53 -41.09 -21.77
C GLU A 3 8.58 -40.22 -22.48
N ASP A 4 8.65 -38.90 -22.20
CA ASP A 4 9.82 -38.10 -22.63
C ASP A 4 10.06 -36.78 -21.85
N VAL A 5 9.34 -36.54 -20.74
CA VAL A 5 9.49 -35.29 -19.96
C VAL A 5 10.51 -35.43 -18.82
N ASP A 6 10.72 -36.66 -18.31
CA ASP A 6 11.56 -36.87 -17.11
C ASP A 6 13.06 -36.96 -17.41
N SER A 7 13.42 -37.46 -18.61
CA SER A 7 14.81 -37.60 -19.08
C SER A 7 15.55 -36.27 -19.18
N ARG A 8 14.86 -35.21 -19.66
CA ARG A 8 15.45 -33.87 -19.85
C ARG A 8 15.70 -33.16 -18.53
N SER A 9 14.85 -33.40 -17.51
CA SER A 9 15.00 -32.87 -16.16
C SER A 9 16.22 -33.45 -15.44
N ALA A 10 16.43 -34.77 -15.57
CA ALA A 10 17.58 -35.44 -15.00
C ALA A 10 18.91 -35.00 -15.65
N ALA A 11 18.95 -34.88 -16.98
CA ALA A 11 20.13 -34.44 -17.71
C ALA A 11 20.52 -32.99 -17.35
N MET A 12 19.54 -32.10 -17.19
CA MET A 12 19.78 -30.70 -16.81
C MET A 12 20.27 -30.57 -15.36
N LYS A 13 19.73 -31.38 -14.42
CA LYS A 13 20.22 -31.42 -13.03
C LYS A 13 21.65 -31.95 -12.95
N LEU A 14 22.00 -32.95 -13.75
CA LEU A 14 23.36 -33.50 -13.81
C LEU A 14 24.36 -32.51 -14.40
N ALA A 15 23.98 -31.77 -15.44
CA ALA A 15 24.82 -30.72 -16.04
C ALA A 15 25.11 -29.59 -15.04
N ILE A 16 24.13 -29.18 -14.23
CA ILE A 16 24.30 -28.15 -13.20
C ILE A 16 25.21 -28.64 -12.07
N LEU A 17 25.07 -29.90 -11.63
CA LEU A 17 25.94 -30.49 -10.60
C LEU A 17 27.40 -30.60 -11.08
N ILE A 18 27.62 -30.97 -12.35
CA ILE A 18 28.97 -31.01 -12.95
C ILE A 18 29.56 -29.60 -13.02
N ALA A 19 28.78 -28.60 -13.44
CA ALA A 19 29.24 -27.21 -13.50
C ALA A 19 29.61 -26.63 -12.11
N LEU A 20 28.83 -26.96 -11.07
CA LEU A 20 29.11 -26.54 -9.69
C LEU A 20 30.35 -27.22 -9.10
N ALA A 21 30.60 -28.49 -9.44
CA ALA A 21 31.78 -29.23 -8.98
C ALA A 21 33.08 -28.73 -9.63
N LEU A 22 33.01 -28.18 -10.85
CA LEU A 22 34.17 -27.68 -11.61
C LEU A 22 34.46 -26.19 -11.37
N ALA A 23 33.51 -25.42 -10.84
CA ALA A 23 33.65 -23.98 -10.60
C ALA A 23 34.84 -23.57 -9.70
N PRO A 24 35.20 -24.30 -8.62
CA PRO A 24 36.34 -23.95 -7.78
C PRO A 24 37.69 -24.08 -8.50
N ALA A 25 37.80 -25.01 -9.46
CA ALA A 25 39.04 -25.26 -10.21
C ALA A 25 39.32 -24.21 -11.30
N LEU A 26 38.29 -23.44 -11.70
CA LEU A 26 38.39 -22.43 -12.75
C LEU A 26 38.51 -20.99 -12.21
N GLY A 27 38.56 -20.80 -10.89
CA GLY A 27 38.63 -19.46 -10.28
C GLY A 27 37.43 -18.56 -10.57
N VAL A 28 36.33 -19.12 -11.12
CA VAL A 28 35.11 -18.40 -11.43
C VAL A 28 34.31 -18.25 -10.13
N LYS A 29 34.31 -17.06 -9.55
CA LYS A 29 33.35 -16.70 -8.50
C LYS A 29 31.96 -16.64 -9.15
N PHE A 30 31.18 -17.70 -9.03
CA PHE A 30 29.73 -17.67 -9.30
C PHE A 30 29.04 -16.88 -8.19
N GLN A 31 29.15 -15.56 -8.23
CA GLN A 31 28.21 -14.67 -7.54
C GLN A 31 27.09 -14.34 -8.53
N GLY A 32 26.03 -15.14 -8.47
CA GLY A 32 24.77 -14.83 -9.13
C GLY A 32 24.47 -15.75 -10.31
N ALA A 33 23.74 -16.83 -10.05
CA ALA A 33 22.81 -17.44 -11.00
C ALA A 33 22.00 -18.59 -10.34
N LEU A 34 21.51 -18.41 -9.12
CA LEU A 34 20.41 -19.22 -8.55
C LEU A 34 19.66 -18.34 -7.53
N ARG A 35 18.95 -17.32 -8.01
CA ARG A 35 17.87 -16.67 -7.25
C ARG A 35 16.61 -16.72 -8.12
N GLU A 36 16.21 -17.94 -8.46
CA GLU A 36 14.94 -18.23 -9.13
C GLU A 36 13.77 -17.83 -8.23
N LYS A 37 12.82 -17.10 -8.85
CA LYS A 37 11.56 -16.60 -8.29
C LYS A 37 11.69 -15.85 -6.96
N ARG A 38 12.12 -14.58 -7.02
CA ARG A 38 11.65 -13.62 -6.00
C ARG A 38 10.13 -13.60 -6.10
N THR A 39 9.47 -13.99 -5.02
CA THR A 39 8.02 -13.83 -4.84
C THR A 39 7.67 -12.39 -5.18
N GLU A 40 6.71 -12.23 -6.10
CA GLU A 40 6.16 -10.92 -6.45
C GLU A 40 5.50 -10.35 -5.19
N CYS A 41 6.16 -9.37 -4.57
CA CYS A 41 5.61 -8.68 -3.41
C CYS A 41 4.45 -7.80 -3.86
N LYS A 42 3.44 -7.65 -3.01
CA LYS A 42 2.36 -6.68 -3.17
C LYS A 42 2.23 -5.89 -1.87
N ILE A 43 1.90 -4.61 -2.00
CA ILE A 43 1.46 -3.77 -0.88
C ILE A 43 -0.04 -3.55 -1.05
N PHE A 44 -0.83 -3.92 -0.05
CA PHE A 44 -2.28 -3.77 -0.05
C PHE A 44 -2.70 -2.68 0.94
N ALA A 45 -3.77 -1.98 0.61
CA ALA A 45 -4.44 -1.05 1.52
C ALA A 45 -5.95 -1.05 1.26
N MET A 46 -6.75 -0.90 2.32
CA MET A 46 -8.16 -0.56 2.17
C MET A 46 -8.28 0.83 1.52
N TRP A 47 -9.17 0.96 0.54
CA TRP A 47 -9.37 2.16 -0.22
C TRP A 47 -10.85 2.48 -0.37
N ASP A 48 -11.35 3.32 0.54
CA ASP A 48 -12.74 3.79 0.51
C ASP A 48 -12.82 5.32 0.43
N TYR A 49 -11.92 5.89 -0.38
CA TYR A 49 -11.95 7.31 -0.70
C TYR A 49 -12.78 7.52 -1.96
N HIS A 50 -13.78 8.39 -1.88
CA HIS A 50 -14.49 8.87 -3.06
C HIS A 50 -13.53 9.63 -4.00
N ALA A 51 -13.81 9.54 -5.30
CA ALA A 51 -13.10 10.34 -6.31
C ALA A 51 -13.08 11.82 -5.91
N GLY A 52 -11.93 12.47 -6.12
CA GLY A 52 -11.71 13.87 -5.78
C GLY A 52 -11.60 14.20 -4.28
N LYS A 53 -11.71 13.22 -3.37
CA LYS A 53 -11.70 13.44 -1.90
C LYS A 53 -10.54 12.78 -1.17
N VAL A 54 -9.54 12.29 -1.90
CA VAL A 54 -8.34 11.67 -1.31
C VAL A 54 -7.50 12.76 -0.63
N PRO A 55 -7.25 12.67 0.69
CA PRO A 55 -6.42 13.65 1.37
C PRO A 55 -5.01 13.67 0.80
N PHE A 56 -4.44 14.86 0.62
CA PHE A 56 -3.13 15.03 0.01
C PHE A 56 -2.01 14.23 0.71
N PHE A 57 -2.04 14.13 2.04
CA PHE A 57 -1.04 13.38 2.79
C PHE A 57 -1.11 11.87 2.51
N ILE A 58 -2.31 11.31 2.26
CA ILE A 58 -2.47 9.89 1.88
C ILE A 58 -1.75 9.62 0.55
N GLN A 59 -1.83 10.55 -0.40
CA GLN A 59 -1.09 10.43 -1.67
C GLN A 59 0.43 10.40 -1.42
N LYS A 60 0.90 11.22 -0.48
CA LYS A 60 2.32 11.26 -0.08
C LYS A 60 2.76 10.02 0.69
N ASP A 61 1.88 9.44 1.46
CA ASP A 61 2.12 8.17 2.13
C ASP A 61 2.29 7.06 1.08
N LEU A 62 1.40 6.97 0.08
CA LEU A 62 1.56 6.02 -1.04
C LEU A 62 2.85 6.25 -1.85
N GLU A 63 3.22 7.51 -2.12
CA GLU A 63 4.50 7.84 -2.76
C GLU A 63 5.69 7.35 -1.92
N SER A 64 5.62 7.49 -0.60
CA SER A 64 6.66 6.98 0.29
C SER A 64 6.81 5.46 0.19
N TRP A 65 5.70 4.71 0.03
CA TRP A 65 5.75 3.26 -0.12
C TRP A 65 6.42 2.85 -1.41
N ALA A 66 6.09 3.53 -2.51
CA ALA A 66 6.70 3.30 -3.81
C ALA A 66 8.22 3.59 -3.77
N LEU A 67 8.60 4.72 -3.18
CA LEU A 67 10.00 5.13 -3.02
C LEU A 67 10.79 4.10 -2.20
N HIS A 68 10.31 3.77 -1.00
CA HIS A 68 11.04 2.94 -0.04
C HIS A 68 10.92 1.43 -0.32
N SER A 69 10.05 1.01 -1.25
CA SER A 69 10.01 -0.38 -1.74
C SER A 69 10.94 -0.62 -2.93
N HIS A 70 11.52 0.43 -3.53
CA HIS A 70 12.40 0.34 -4.71
C HIS A 70 11.77 -0.44 -5.88
N GLY A 71 10.45 -0.32 -6.04
CA GLY A 71 9.69 -1.05 -7.07
C GLY A 71 9.58 -2.56 -6.85
N ARG A 72 10.09 -3.12 -5.73
CA ARG A 72 10.05 -4.57 -5.45
C ARG A 72 8.63 -5.12 -5.30
N CYS A 73 7.65 -4.26 -5.01
CA CYS A 73 6.26 -4.64 -4.82
C CYS A 73 5.30 -4.06 -5.87
N GLY A 74 5.83 -3.47 -6.94
CA GLY A 74 5.03 -2.70 -7.89
C GLY A 74 4.30 -1.51 -7.24
N SER A 75 3.20 -1.07 -7.86
CA SER A 75 2.30 -0.09 -7.28
C SER A 75 1.42 -0.72 -6.20
N PRO A 76 1.04 0.04 -5.14
CA PRO A 76 0.08 -0.45 -4.15
C PRO A 76 -1.23 -0.91 -4.79
N VAL A 77 -1.78 -2.00 -4.27
CA VAL A 77 -3.09 -2.54 -4.65
C VAL A 77 -4.13 -1.97 -3.69
N LEU A 78 -4.97 -1.10 -4.22
CA LEU A 78 -6.00 -0.39 -3.49
C LEU A 78 -7.30 -1.21 -3.51
N ILE A 79 -7.69 -1.75 -2.35
CA ILE A 79 -8.80 -2.69 -2.20
C ILE A 79 -10.08 -1.95 -1.84
N ASN A 80 -11.17 -2.22 -2.56
CA ASN A 80 -12.48 -1.63 -2.32
C ASN A 80 -13.59 -2.64 -2.62
N ASP A 81 -14.84 -2.26 -2.38
CA ASP A 81 -15.99 -3.16 -2.58
C ASP A 81 -16.17 -3.63 -4.03
N THR A 82 -15.59 -2.94 -5.02
CA THR A 82 -15.72 -3.29 -6.45
C THR A 82 -14.66 -4.27 -6.94
N ASN A 83 -13.55 -4.48 -6.21
CA ASN A 83 -12.47 -5.39 -6.60
C ASN A 83 -12.15 -6.47 -5.56
N ILE A 84 -12.63 -6.34 -4.31
CA ILE A 84 -12.24 -7.20 -3.21
C ILE A 84 -12.44 -8.70 -3.49
N ALA A 85 -13.51 -9.06 -4.18
CA ALA A 85 -13.83 -10.46 -4.51
C ALA A 85 -12.79 -11.11 -5.45
N GLU A 86 -12.05 -10.31 -6.22
CA GLU A 86 -10.95 -10.79 -7.08
C GLU A 86 -9.72 -11.20 -6.24
N TYR A 87 -9.55 -10.58 -5.07
CA TYR A 87 -8.40 -10.78 -4.19
C TYR A 87 -8.69 -11.73 -3.03
N ILE A 88 -9.94 -11.81 -2.56
CA ILE A 88 -10.37 -12.69 -1.47
C ILE A 88 -11.55 -13.54 -1.99
N PRO A 89 -11.26 -14.67 -2.69
CA PRO A 89 -12.30 -15.46 -3.35
C PRO A 89 -13.23 -16.20 -2.40
N ASP A 90 -12.85 -16.37 -1.12
CA ASP A 90 -13.65 -16.99 -0.07
C ASP A 90 -14.18 -15.98 0.96
N LEU A 91 -14.37 -14.72 0.55
CA LEU A 91 -14.94 -13.65 1.38
C LEU A 91 -16.43 -13.92 1.70
N PRO A 92 -16.84 -13.99 2.98
CA PRO A 92 -18.25 -14.16 3.35
C PRO A 92 -19.10 -12.93 2.99
N GLU A 93 -20.39 -13.15 2.68
CA GLU A 93 -21.33 -12.07 2.36
C GLU A 93 -21.53 -11.09 3.53
N GLU A 94 -21.39 -11.58 4.77
CA GLU A 94 -21.37 -10.80 6.01
C GLU A 94 -20.42 -9.60 5.97
N TYR A 95 -19.31 -9.72 5.22
CA TYR A 95 -18.34 -8.63 5.07
C TYR A 95 -19.02 -7.34 4.57
N PHE A 96 -19.92 -7.43 3.59
CA PHE A 96 -20.59 -6.27 3.01
C PHE A 96 -21.61 -5.64 3.97
N ARG A 97 -21.96 -6.35 5.05
CA ARG A 97 -22.84 -5.89 6.14
C ARG A 97 -22.08 -5.28 7.31
N LEU A 98 -20.74 -5.28 7.29
CA LEU A 98 -19.92 -4.63 8.32
C LEU A 98 -20.19 -3.10 8.34
N PRO A 99 -20.27 -2.50 9.54
CA PRO A 99 -20.87 -1.19 9.70
C PRO A 99 -20.00 -0.03 9.20
N ASP A 100 -18.68 -0.17 9.24
CA ASP A 100 -17.69 0.89 9.03
C ASP A 100 -16.41 0.40 8.32
N HIS A 101 -15.60 1.33 7.84
CA HIS A 101 -14.37 1.04 7.10
C HIS A 101 -13.26 0.41 7.96
N GLY A 102 -13.21 0.74 9.25
CA GLY A 102 -12.23 0.18 10.18
C GLY A 102 -12.45 -1.31 10.38
N SER A 103 -13.69 -1.71 10.66
CA SER A 103 -14.04 -3.14 10.78
C SER A 103 -13.82 -3.91 9.48
N ARG A 104 -14.09 -3.31 8.31
CA ARG A 104 -13.76 -3.91 7.00
C ARG A 104 -12.24 -4.06 6.81
N SER A 105 -11.46 -3.03 7.15
CA SER A 105 -9.99 -3.02 7.09
C SER A 105 -9.37 -4.11 7.98
N ASP A 106 -9.91 -4.29 9.19
CA ASP A 106 -9.51 -5.35 10.12
C ASP A 106 -9.65 -6.75 9.53
N VAL A 107 -10.65 -6.97 8.67
CA VAL A 107 -10.89 -8.26 8.01
C VAL A 107 -9.95 -8.48 6.84
N ILE A 108 -9.88 -7.53 5.91
CA ILE A 108 -9.18 -7.76 4.63
C ILE A 108 -7.67 -7.96 4.82
N ARG A 109 -7.07 -7.33 5.83
CA ARG A 109 -5.62 -7.35 6.06
C ARG A 109 -5.06 -8.78 6.23
N TYR A 110 -5.75 -9.65 6.95
CA TYR A 110 -5.30 -11.03 7.15
C TYR A 110 -5.59 -11.90 5.93
N ALA A 111 -6.77 -11.74 5.33
CA ALA A 111 -7.18 -12.46 4.13
C ALA A 111 -6.23 -12.19 2.95
N LEU A 112 -5.95 -10.91 2.67
CA LEU A 112 -5.04 -10.50 1.59
C LEU A 112 -3.65 -11.09 1.78
N ILE A 113 -3.10 -11.01 2.98
CA ILE A 113 -1.77 -11.54 3.28
C ILE A 113 -1.76 -13.07 3.22
N TYR A 114 -2.83 -13.74 3.64
CA TYR A 114 -2.95 -15.19 3.46
C TYR A 114 -2.94 -15.58 1.97
N HIS A 115 -3.77 -14.96 1.13
CA HIS A 115 -3.92 -15.34 -0.28
C HIS A 115 -2.73 -14.92 -1.16
N HIS A 116 -2.09 -13.79 -0.86
CA HIS A 116 -1.10 -13.17 -1.73
C HIS A 116 0.29 -13.03 -1.11
N GLY A 117 0.40 -13.06 0.22
CA GLY A 117 1.61 -12.63 0.92
C GLY A 117 1.88 -11.14 0.72
N GLY A 118 3.09 -10.70 1.04
CA GLY A 118 3.49 -9.31 0.87
C GLY A 118 3.20 -8.49 2.12
N ILE A 119 2.71 -7.27 1.93
CA ILE A 119 2.49 -6.29 3.00
C ILE A 119 1.07 -5.74 2.90
N TYR A 120 0.40 -5.60 4.03
CA TYR A 120 -0.79 -4.79 4.22
C TYR A 120 -0.39 -3.60 5.09
N MET A 121 -0.82 -2.40 4.72
CA MET A 121 -0.66 -1.22 5.56
C MET A 121 -1.85 -0.27 5.39
N ASP A 122 -2.31 0.30 6.50
CA ASP A 122 -3.30 1.37 6.48
C ASP A 122 -2.72 2.58 5.74
N THR A 123 -3.61 3.34 5.08
CA THR A 123 -3.23 4.42 4.15
C THR A 123 -2.57 5.62 4.83
N ASP A 124 -2.59 5.69 6.16
CA ASP A 124 -2.01 6.73 6.99
C ASP A 124 -0.67 6.30 7.63
N ILE A 125 0.04 5.38 6.97
CA ILE A 125 1.40 4.98 7.32
C ILE A 125 2.39 5.69 6.42
N LEU A 126 3.23 6.56 6.99
CA LEU A 126 4.34 7.19 6.29
C LEU A 126 5.61 6.34 6.45
N VAL A 127 6.19 5.86 5.34
CA VAL A 127 7.44 5.07 5.36
C VAL A 127 8.64 6.02 5.27
N LEU A 128 9.61 5.91 6.16
CA LEU A 128 10.78 6.79 6.25
C LEU A 128 12.08 6.15 5.77
N ARG A 129 12.18 4.82 5.81
CA ARG A 129 13.36 4.07 5.40
C ARG A 129 12.96 2.92 4.48
N ASP A 130 13.94 2.43 3.73
CA ASP A 130 13.80 1.29 2.85
C ASP A 130 13.11 0.10 3.53
N LEU A 131 12.08 -0.43 2.86
CA LEU A 131 11.34 -1.61 3.29
C LEU A 131 12.14 -2.91 3.10
N ASN A 132 13.40 -2.84 2.68
CA ASN A 132 14.24 -4.01 2.41
C ASN A 132 14.23 -5.03 3.55
N GLU A 133 14.31 -4.58 4.80
CA GLU A 133 14.26 -5.49 5.95
C GLU A 133 12.94 -6.29 6.03
N VAL A 134 11.80 -5.65 5.75
CA VAL A 134 10.48 -6.30 5.73
C VAL A 134 10.41 -7.26 4.55
N LEU A 135 10.82 -6.80 3.37
CA LEU A 135 10.74 -7.55 2.13
C LEU A 135 11.63 -8.78 2.14
N ASP A 136 12.80 -8.68 2.76
CA ASP A 136 13.72 -9.81 2.91
C ASP A 136 13.15 -10.83 3.92
N LYS A 137 12.53 -10.38 5.01
CA LYS A 137 11.80 -11.28 5.92
C LYS A 137 10.60 -11.97 5.26
N VAL A 138 9.84 -11.27 4.40
CA VAL A 138 8.76 -11.90 3.62
C VAL A 138 9.34 -12.97 2.68
N ALA A 139 10.47 -12.68 2.03
CA ALA A 139 11.16 -13.65 1.17
C ALA A 139 11.77 -14.83 1.96
N ASP A 140 12.13 -14.61 3.22
CA ASP A 140 12.66 -15.62 4.15
C ASP A 140 11.55 -16.36 4.92
N ASP A 141 10.34 -16.38 4.37
CA ASP A 141 9.20 -17.16 4.87
C ASP A 141 8.71 -16.77 6.28
N TYR A 142 8.77 -15.49 6.66
CA TYR A 142 8.16 -15.05 7.91
C TYR A 142 6.63 -15.18 7.87
N ASP A 143 6.05 -15.75 8.93
CA ASP A 143 4.61 -15.96 9.08
C ASP A 143 3.89 -14.72 9.64
N LEU A 144 4.62 -13.83 10.32
CA LEU A 144 4.16 -12.54 10.84
C LEU A 144 5.31 -11.53 10.93
N ILE A 145 5.12 -10.35 10.34
CA ILE A 145 5.95 -9.17 10.53
C ILE A 145 4.99 -8.03 10.87
N SER A 146 5.22 -7.35 11.99
CA SER A 146 4.39 -6.25 12.45
C SER A 146 5.20 -5.30 13.34
N TYR A 147 4.54 -4.44 14.10
CA TYR A 147 5.17 -3.66 15.18
C TYR A 147 4.36 -3.81 16.47
N ALA A 148 5.03 -3.65 17.61
CA ALA A 148 4.45 -3.90 18.91
C ALA A 148 5.17 -3.08 20.00
N GLN A 149 4.64 -3.12 21.22
CA GLN A 149 5.36 -2.55 22.38
C GLN A 149 6.64 -3.34 22.70
N LYS A 150 6.59 -4.67 22.52
CA LYS A 150 7.67 -5.61 22.85
C LYS A 150 8.02 -6.50 21.68
N LYS A 151 9.25 -7.01 21.64
CA LYS A 151 9.74 -7.93 20.58
C LYS A 151 8.97 -9.26 20.48
N SER A 152 8.21 -9.64 21.50
CA SER A 152 7.51 -10.93 21.57
C SER A 152 6.35 -11.09 20.58
N CYS A 153 5.88 -9.99 19.98
CA CYS A 153 4.67 -9.96 19.15
C CYS A 153 3.39 -10.42 19.86
N LYS A 154 3.31 -10.49 21.19
CA LYS A 154 2.06 -10.89 21.86
C LYS A 154 0.92 -9.88 21.72
N SER A 155 1.26 -8.62 21.49
CA SER A 155 0.30 -7.51 21.34
C SER A 155 0.80 -6.58 20.24
N PHE A 156 0.66 -7.04 19.00
CA PHE A 156 1.09 -6.32 17.81
C PHE A 156 -0.06 -5.49 17.23
N SER A 157 0.28 -4.48 16.43
CA SER A 157 -0.72 -3.66 15.75
C SER A 157 -1.03 -4.23 14.36
N SER A 158 -2.30 -4.31 13.98
CA SER A 158 -2.65 -4.93 12.69
C SER A 158 -2.82 -3.93 11.53
N ASN A 159 -2.71 -2.63 11.77
CA ASN A 159 -2.64 -1.62 10.71
C ASN A 159 -1.37 -1.73 9.83
N PHE A 160 -0.37 -2.52 10.24
CA PHE A 160 0.73 -2.97 9.40
C PHE A 160 0.97 -4.46 9.62
N LEU A 161 0.88 -5.23 8.55
CA LEU A 161 1.15 -6.67 8.56
C LEU A 161 1.95 -7.05 7.33
N ALA A 162 2.93 -7.92 7.49
CA ALA A 162 3.56 -8.58 6.35
C ALA A 162 3.81 -10.05 6.66
N ALA A 163 3.70 -10.90 5.66
CA ALA A 163 4.03 -12.31 5.77
C ALA A 163 4.21 -12.95 4.39
N ARG A 164 4.75 -14.16 4.38
CA ARG A 164 4.74 -15.01 3.20
C ARG A 164 3.32 -15.39 2.79
N LYS A 165 3.14 -15.63 1.48
CA LYS A 165 1.92 -16.21 0.94
C LYS A 165 1.64 -17.57 1.57
N GLY A 166 0.38 -17.82 1.95
CA GLY A 166 -0.02 -19.07 2.58
C GLY A 166 0.58 -19.27 3.97
N SER A 167 0.89 -18.18 4.70
CA SER A 167 1.23 -18.25 6.13
C SER A 167 0.13 -19.01 6.88
N ALA A 168 0.52 -20.06 7.60
CA ALA A 168 -0.41 -20.89 8.37
C ALA A 168 -1.06 -20.08 9.50
N TYR A 169 -0.30 -19.16 10.12
CA TYR A 169 -0.84 -18.24 11.11
C TYR A 169 -1.89 -17.31 10.50
N MET A 170 -1.60 -16.69 9.36
CA MET A 170 -2.56 -15.78 8.70
C MET A 170 -3.84 -16.51 8.30
N LYS A 171 -3.72 -17.79 7.88
CA LYS A 171 -4.87 -18.65 7.63
C LYS A 171 -5.72 -18.85 8.88
N GLU A 172 -5.13 -19.19 10.01
CA GLU A 172 -5.86 -19.41 11.26
C GLU A 172 -6.59 -18.14 11.73
N VAL A 173 -5.97 -16.96 11.58
CA VAL A 173 -6.66 -15.69 11.86
C VAL A 173 -7.82 -15.48 10.89
N TRP A 174 -7.60 -15.69 9.59
CA TRP A 174 -8.63 -15.54 8.57
C TRP A 174 -9.84 -16.46 8.82
N GLU A 175 -9.62 -17.74 9.14
CA GLU A 175 -10.70 -18.67 9.47
C GLU A 175 -11.45 -18.25 10.76
N ALA A 176 -10.73 -17.75 11.76
CA ALA A 176 -11.34 -17.23 12.98
C ALA A 176 -12.19 -15.97 12.72
N GLN A 177 -11.73 -15.07 11.85
CA GLN A 177 -12.49 -13.88 11.43
C GLN A 177 -13.73 -14.26 10.63
N LYS A 178 -13.64 -15.20 9.68
CA LYS A 178 -14.82 -15.72 8.97
C LYS A 178 -15.84 -16.24 9.95
N LYS A 179 -15.43 -17.09 10.90
CA LYS A 179 -16.31 -17.61 11.95
C LYS A 179 -16.95 -16.51 12.80
N ALA A 180 -16.19 -15.47 13.15
CA ALA A 180 -16.69 -14.33 13.90
C ALA A 180 -17.76 -13.55 13.12
N MET A 181 -17.53 -13.28 11.83
CA MET A 181 -18.52 -12.59 10.98
C MET A 181 -19.79 -13.42 10.79
N THR A 182 -19.65 -14.71 10.51
CA THR A 182 -20.80 -15.62 10.25
C THR A 182 -21.51 -16.08 11.51
N SER A 183 -21.12 -15.56 12.68
CA SER A 183 -21.85 -15.81 13.93
C SER A 183 -23.10 -14.94 13.97
N HIS A 184 -24.27 -15.56 14.06
CA HIS A 184 -25.55 -14.87 14.10
C HIS A 184 -26.03 -14.67 15.55
N CYS A 185 -26.54 -13.47 15.84
CA CYS A 185 -27.24 -13.16 17.09
C CYS A 185 -28.76 -13.18 16.86
N GLU A 186 -29.52 -13.65 17.84
CA GLU A 186 -31.00 -13.64 17.82
C GLU A 186 -31.56 -12.21 17.94
N SER A 187 -30.84 -11.30 18.60
CA SER A 187 -31.22 -9.89 18.73
C SER A 187 -30.02 -8.96 18.47
N HIS A 188 -30.32 -7.75 17.99
CA HIS A 188 -29.32 -6.69 17.75
C HIS A 188 -28.75 -6.11 19.08
N ASP A 189 -29.37 -6.44 20.22
CA ASP A 189 -29.00 -5.91 21.54
C ASP A 189 -28.08 -6.84 22.34
N ASP A 190 -27.55 -7.90 21.73
CA ASP A 190 -26.53 -8.74 22.35
C ASP A 190 -25.16 -8.02 22.31
N ARG A 191 -25.08 -6.93 23.07
CA ARG A 191 -23.95 -5.98 23.16
C ARG A 191 -22.72 -6.58 23.87
N ASP A 192 -22.80 -7.84 24.30
CA ASP A 192 -21.73 -8.50 25.00
C ASP A 192 -20.66 -9.00 24.00
N THR A 193 -19.69 -8.13 23.73
CA THR A 193 -18.31 -8.45 23.29
C THR A 193 -18.10 -9.16 21.95
N LYS A 194 -19.16 -9.56 21.25
CA LYS A 194 -19.04 -10.39 20.04
C LYS A 194 -19.33 -9.60 18.77
N VAL A 195 -18.55 -9.90 17.73
CA VAL A 195 -18.92 -9.63 16.35
C VAL A 195 -20.14 -10.48 16.05
N CYS A 196 -21.26 -9.88 15.64
CA CYS A 196 -22.35 -10.66 15.11
C CYS A 196 -23.20 -9.93 14.07
N CYS A 197 -23.75 -10.72 13.16
CA CYS A 197 -24.63 -10.25 12.11
C CYS A 197 -26.05 -10.75 12.37
N PRO A 198 -27.07 -9.86 12.39
CA PRO A 198 -28.46 -10.28 12.53
C PRO A 198 -28.85 -11.27 11.42
N ALA A 199 -29.76 -12.19 11.73
CA ALA A 199 -30.29 -13.14 10.75
C ALA A 199 -31.00 -12.44 9.57
N ASN A 200 -31.59 -11.26 9.83
CA ASN A 200 -32.16 -10.43 8.77
C ASN A 200 -31.02 -9.65 8.05
N PRO A 201 -30.76 -9.93 6.76
CA PRO A 201 -29.65 -9.35 6.01
C PRO A 201 -29.78 -7.85 5.75
N LYS A 202 -30.95 -7.25 6.02
CA LYS A 202 -31.16 -5.80 5.90
C LYS A 202 -30.51 -5.00 7.04
N HIS A 203 -30.12 -5.67 8.13
CA HIS A 203 -29.44 -5.01 9.24
C HIS A 203 -27.92 -5.14 9.10
N LYS A 204 -27.23 -4.06 9.47
CA LYS A 204 -25.77 -4.07 9.60
C LYS A 204 -25.35 -4.98 10.76
N CYS A 205 -24.14 -5.53 10.66
CA CYS A 205 -23.53 -6.26 11.75
C CYS A 205 -23.15 -5.30 12.88
N HIS A 206 -23.13 -5.82 14.10
CA HIS A 206 -22.59 -5.12 15.26
C HIS A 206 -21.13 -5.52 15.44
N VAL A 207 -20.24 -4.53 15.39
CA VAL A 207 -18.78 -4.74 15.50
C VAL A 207 -18.19 -3.66 16.40
N HIS A 208 -17.63 -4.06 17.54
CA HIS A 208 -16.84 -3.15 18.35
C HIS A 208 -15.48 -2.89 17.71
N TRP A 209 -14.88 -1.75 18.05
CA TRP A 209 -13.53 -1.38 17.60
C TRP A 209 -12.51 -2.50 17.91
N GLY A 210 -11.78 -2.96 16.90
CA GLY A 210 -10.79 -4.03 17.02
C GLY A 210 -11.37 -5.42 17.34
N ALA A 211 -12.69 -5.56 17.44
CA ALA A 211 -13.34 -6.82 17.82
C ALA A 211 -13.11 -7.94 16.81
N ILE A 212 -13.00 -7.59 15.53
CA ILE A 212 -12.65 -8.54 14.48
C ILE A 212 -11.16 -8.50 14.09
N GLY A 213 -10.43 -7.45 14.48
CA GLY A 213 -8.98 -7.30 14.27
C GLY A 213 -8.16 -7.94 15.40
N GLU A 214 -7.58 -7.12 16.28
CA GLU A 214 -6.72 -7.56 17.39
C GLU A 214 -7.41 -8.53 18.36
N MET A 215 -8.70 -8.35 18.65
CA MET A 215 -9.42 -9.22 19.59
C MET A 215 -9.61 -10.65 19.07
N VAL A 216 -9.52 -10.87 17.75
CA VAL A 216 -9.47 -12.22 17.14
C VAL A 216 -8.03 -12.68 16.98
N SER A 217 -7.17 -11.84 16.42
CA SER A 217 -5.82 -12.23 16.00
C SER A 217 -4.85 -12.48 17.15
N HIS A 218 -4.96 -11.77 18.29
CA HIS A 218 -4.05 -11.95 19.43
C HIS A 218 -4.29 -13.29 20.16
N PRO A 219 -5.54 -13.70 20.49
CA PRO A 219 -5.78 -15.04 21.05
C PRO A 219 -5.35 -16.16 20.10
N VAL A 220 -5.59 -16.00 18.79
CA VAL A 220 -5.11 -16.95 17.77
C VAL A 220 -3.58 -17.01 17.77
N PHE A 221 -2.90 -15.85 17.86
CA PHE A 221 -1.45 -15.79 17.94
C PHE A 221 -0.90 -16.56 19.14
N ASP A 222 -1.42 -16.30 20.35
CA ASP A 222 -0.94 -16.94 21.56
C ASP A 222 -1.07 -18.47 21.48
N LYS A 223 -2.22 -18.98 21.01
CA LYS A 223 -2.44 -20.40 20.81
C LYS A 223 -1.53 -20.98 19.71
N PHE A 224 -1.44 -20.30 18.57
CA PHE A 224 -0.70 -20.77 17.41
C PHE A 224 0.80 -20.79 17.67
N ALA A 225 1.35 -19.72 18.24
CA ALA A 225 2.78 -19.61 18.55
C ALA A 225 3.21 -20.59 19.64
N ALA A 226 2.34 -20.91 20.60
CA ALA A 226 2.60 -21.96 21.58
C ALA A 226 2.63 -23.36 20.95
N ALA A 227 1.72 -23.63 20.01
CA ALA A 227 1.67 -24.90 19.28
C ALA A 227 2.75 -25.03 18.19
N ASN A 228 3.28 -23.91 17.68
CA ASN A 228 4.24 -23.85 16.59
C ASN A 228 5.46 -23.00 16.97
N PRO A 229 6.38 -23.51 17.82
CA PRO A 229 7.56 -22.75 18.25
C PRO A 229 8.48 -22.30 17.10
N SER A 230 8.44 -22.99 15.96
CA SER A 230 9.22 -22.67 14.75
C SER A 230 8.63 -21.54 13.91
N MET A 231 7.45 -21.01 14.26
CA MET A 231 6.82 -19.89 13.54
C MET A 231 7.77 -18.70 13.49
N LYS A 232 8.11 -18.28 12.27
CA LYS A 232 8.99 -17.12 12.04
C LYS A 232 8.17 -15.85 12.21
N LYS A 233 8.55 -15.04 13.18
CA LYS A 233 7.86 -13.79 13.51
C LYS A 233 8.84 -12.68 13.82
N HIS A 234 8.44 -11.44 13.51
CA HIS A 234 9.20 -10.25 13.84
C HIS A 234 8.27 -9.11 14.21
N CYS A 235 8.57 -8.41 15.29
CA CYS A 235 7.92 -7.15 15.62
C CYS A 235 8.95 -6.05 15.84
N PHE A 236 8.79 -4.95 15.10
CA PHE A 236 9.48 -3.70 15.40
C PHE A 236 8.97 -3.18 16.74
N ALA A 237 9.84 -3.17 17.75
CA ALA A 237 9.41 -2.98 19.13
C ALA A 237 9.62 -1.54 19.63
N GLU A 238 8.66 -1.00 20.39
CA GLU A 238 8.78 0.31 21.02
C GLU A 238 9.96 0.38 22.00
N GLU A 239 10.19 -0.69 22.77
CA GLU A 239 11.31 -0.78 23.71
C GLU A 239 12.69 -0.59 23.04
N GLU A 240 12.77 -0.75 21.72
CA GLU A 240 13.96 -0.56 20.88
C GLU A 240 13.95 0.73 20.07
N GLY A 241 12.82 1.46 20.11
CA GLY A 241 12.58 2.63 19.30
C GLY A 241 12.26 2.33 17.84
N GLU A 242 11.71 1.15 17.52
CA GLU A 242 11.44 0.73 16.14
C GLU A 242 9.94 0.67 15.79
N SER A 243 9.03 0.67 16.79
CA SER A 243 7.58 0.63 16.56
C SER A 243 7.08 1.78 15.68
N PHE A 244 6.01 1.59 14.91
CA PHE A 244 5.53 2.64 14.01
C PHE A 244 4.61 3.65 14.70
N ALA A 245 4.29 3.43 15.97
CA ALA A 245 3.54 4.35 16.81
C ALA A 245 4.36 4.67 18.08
N PRO A 246 5.35 5.59 17.99
CA PRO A 246 6.12 5.99 19.16
C PRO A 246 5.23 6.45 20.32
N GLU A 247 5.65 6.18 21.55
CA GLU A 247 4.95 6.73 22.71
C GLU A 247 4.91 8.27 22.62
N GLY A 248 3.72 8.85 22.85
CA GLY A 248 3.47 10.29 22.72
C GLY A 248 3.23 10.81 21.30
N MET A 249 3.31 9.96 20.27
CA MET A 249 3.12 10.37 18.87
C MET A 249 1.77 11.05 18.64
N GLY A 250 0.67 10.47 19.14
CA GLY A 250 -0.67 11.08 19.03
C GLY A 250 -0.70 12.51 19.57
N THR A 251 -0.12 12.76 20.75
CA THR A 251 -0.02 14.11 21.31
C THR A 251 0.71 15.07 20.38
N VAL A 252 1.84 14.65 19.80
CA VAL A 252 2.63 15.48 18.87
C VAL A 252 1.83 15.82 17.61
N LEU A 253 1.10 14.84 17.08
CA LEU A 253 0.24 15.01 15.91
C LEU A 253 -0.92 15.97 16.19
N PHE A 254 -1.72 15.74 17.24
CA PHE A 254 -2.91 16.56 17.52
C PHE A 254 -2.59 17.99 17.95
N THR A 255 -1.44 18.20 18.57
CA THR A 255 -1.03 19.55 19.01
C THR A 255 -0.16 20.28 17.99
N LYS A 256 -0.01 19.73 16.77
CA LYS A 256 0.77 20.33 15.68
C LYS A 256 2.15 20.80 16.13
N ARG A 257 2.85 20.00 16.95
CA ARG A 257 4.06 20.49 17.61
C ARG A 257 5.13 20.85 16.61
N LYS A 258 5.78 21.98 16.87
CA LYS A 258 7.02 22.33 16.19
C LYS A 258 8.09 21.31 16.51
N LEU A 259 8.99 21.03 15.58
CA LEU A 259 10.08 20.07 15.74
C LEU A 259 10.91 20.38 16.99
N GLN A 260 11.23 21.65 17.22
CA GLN A 260 11.99 22.10 18.39
C GLN A 260 11.31 21.83 19.73
N ASP A 261 9.98 21.71 19.76
CA ASP A 261 9.18 21.44 20.97
C ASP A 261 8.85 19.95 21.10
N ALA A 262 8.73 19.24 19.97
CA ALA A 262 8.45 17.81 19.93
C ALA A 262 9.63 16.97 20.42
N LEU A 263 10.88 17.31 20.04
CA LEU A 263 12.05 16.52 20.45
C LEU A 263 12.28 16.54 21.98
N PRO A 264 12.22 17.70 22.67
CA PRO A 264 12.26 17.72 24.13
C PRO A 264 11.10 16.96 24.77
N PHE A 265 9.89 17.02 24.18
CA PHE A 265 8.73 16.25 24.66
C PHE A 265 8.99 14.74 24.59
N PHE A 266 9.46 14.21 23.46
CA PHE A 266 9.82 12.79 23.35
C PHE A 266 10.93 12.40 24.33
N THR A 267 11.90 13.28 24.55
CA THR A 267 12.97 13.07 25.53
C THR A 267 12.41 12.96 26.96
N SER A 268 11.45 13.81 27.32
CA SER A 268 10.88 13.82 28.67
C SER A 268 10.07 12.56 28.99
N ILE A 269 9.45 11.94 27.98
CA ILE A 269 8.74 10.65 28.10
C ILE A 269 9.61 9.45 27.71
N LYS A 270 10.91 9.66 27.47
CA LYS A 270 11.91 8.61 27.14
C LYS A 270 11.63 7.83 25.85
N THR A 271 10.92 8.42 24.89
CA THR A 271 10.69 7.81 23.57
C THR A 271 12.01 7.73 22.81
N LYS A 272 12.38 6.52 22.39
CA LYS A 272 13.62 6.27 21.63
C LYS A 272 13.43 6.61 20.17
N LYS A 273 14.49 7.12 19.53
CA LYS A 273 14.55 7.36 18.07
C LYS A 273 13.28 8.01 17.48
N PRO A 274 12.76 9.11 18.05
CA PRO A 274 11.46 9.65 17.61
C PRO A 274 11.45 10.11 16.15
N MET A 275 12.62 10.33 15.52
CA MET A 275 12.77 10.74 14.12
C MET A 275 13.45 9.67 13.23
N ASP A 276 13.77 8.49 13.76
CA ASP A 276 14.59 7.50 13.06
C ASP A 276 14.00 6.09 13.14
N ARG A 277 12.78 5.95 12.64
CA ARG A 277 12.03 4.69 12.56
C ARG A 277 11.81 4.28 11.13
N LEU A 278 11.44 3.02 10.91
CA LEU A 278 11.14 2.52 9.56
C LEU A 278 9.92 3.22 8.95
N ALA A 279 8.84 3.32 9.72
CA ALA A 279 7.59 3.95 9.31
C ALA A 279 6.87 4.57 10.52
N TYR A 280 5.86 5.40 10.25
CA TYR A 280 5.05 6.09 11.26
C TYR A 280 3.57 5.96 10.91
N HIS A 281 2.78 5.50 11.86
CA HIS A 281 1.32 5.54 11.80
C HIS A 281 0.83 6.93 12.24
N LEU A 282 0.08 7.60 11.37
CA LEU A 282 -0.33 9.00 11.52
C LEU A 282 -1.73 9.18 12.12
N PHE A 283 -2.43 8.08 12.44
CA PHE A 283 -3.72 8.08 13.13
C PHE A 283 -4.79 8.94 12.44
N ASN A 284 -5.01 8.75 11.15
CA ASN A 284 -6.00 9.49 10.37
C ASN A 284 -7.41 9.42 10.98
N ALA A 285 -7.80 8.28 11.55
CA ALA A 285 -9.07 8.12 12.27
C ALA A 285 -9.26 9.13 13.42
N GLN A 286 -8.18 9.76 13.88
CA GLN A 286 -8.18 10.76 14.95
C GLN A 286 -8.11 12.21 14.44
N GLY A 287 -8.21 12.41 13.11
CA GLY A 287 -8.39 13.73 12.52
C GLY A 287 -7.11 14.40 12.00
N PHE A 288 -6.05 13.64 11.75
CA PHE A 288 -4.79 14.14 11.15
C PHE A 288 -5.04 15.02 9.92
N GLN A 289 -5.96 14.61 9.03
CA GLN A 289 -6.32 15.36 7.84
C GLN A 289 -6.75 16.81 8.12
N ARG A 290 -7.49 17.06 9.20
CA ARG A 290 -7.96 18.41 9.56
C ARG A 290 -6.81 19.30 9.96
N GLU A 291 -5.78 18.69 10.53
CA GLU A 291 -4.64 19.39 11.07
C GLU A 291 -3.59 19.68 9.98
N TYR A 292 -3.36 18.75 9.05
CA TYR A 292 -2.24 18.84 8.11
C TYR A 292 -2.70 18.82 6.63
N ALA A 293 -3.35 19.90 6.19
CA ALA A 293 -3.78 20.05 4.80
C ALA A 293 -2.71 20.71 3.90
N GLY A 294 -2.65 20.27 2.64
CA GLY A 294 -1.81 20.89 1.60
C GLY A 294 -0.32 20.91 1.95
N GLY A 295 0.35 22.04 1.71
CA GLY A 295 1.80 22.19 1.93
C GLY A 295 2.26 22.11 3.39
N ALA A 296 1.35 22.15 4.36
CA ALA A 296 1.70 22.09 5.78
C ALA A 296 2.40 20.78 6.18
N ILE A 297 2.14 19.67 5.47
CA ILE A 297 2.86 18.41 5.67
C ILE A 297 4.34 18.48 5.27
N PHE A 298 4.79 19.57 4.65
CA PHE A 298 6.20 19.78 4.29
C PHE A 298 6.84 20.96 5.06
N ASP A 299 6.16 21.53 6.06
CA ASP A 299 6.76 22.55 6.92
C ASP A 299 7.82 21.90 7.83
N SER A 300 9.11 22.16 7.55
CA SER A 300 10.22 21.62 8.34
C SER A 300 10.25 22.14 9.78
N ALA A 301 9.53 23.23 10.09
CA ALA A 301 9.37 23.69 11.46
C ALA A 301 8.43 22.79 12.26
N LEU A 302 7.55 22.02 11.61
CA LEU A 302 6.67 21.03 12.23
C LEU A 302 7.37 19.67 12.31
N PHE A 303 7.09 18.92 13.38
CA PHE A 303 7.61 17.56 13.52
C PHE A 303 7.20 16.66 12.35
N VAL A 304 5.91 16.69 11.98
CA VAL A 304 5.37 15.94 10.83
C VAL A 304 6.04 16.35 9.53
N GLY A 305 6.24 17.65 9.30
CA GLY A 305 6.90 18.10 8.07
C GLY A 305 8.37 17.72 7.99
N ALA A 306 9.06 17.61 9.13
CA ALA A 306 10.39 17.02 9.18
C ALA A 306 10.38 15.51 8.85
N LEU A 307 9.36 14.75 9.26
CA LEU A 307 9.21 13.34 8.88
C LEU A 307 8.99 13.18 7.36
N TYR A 308 8.07 13.93 6.76
CA TYR A 308 7.83 13.88 5.32
C TYR A 308 9.07 14.28 4.51
N ARG A 309 9.81 15.31 4.93
CA ARG A 309 11.08 15.67 4.28
C ARG A 309 12.15 14.61 4.43
N LYS A 310 12.18 13.90 5.56
CA LYS A 310 13.11 12.77 5.74
C LYS A 310 12.73 11.60 4.83
N SER A 311 11.43 11.34 4.66
CA SER A 311 10.91 10.26 3.81
C SER A 311 11.09 10.55 2.32
N LEU A 312 10.64 11.73 1.86
CA LEU A 312 10.50 12.09 0.44
C LEU A 312 11.60 13.07 -0.02
N GLY A 313 12.55 13.40 0.85
CA GLY A 313 13.67 14.30 0.56
C GLY A 313 13.30 15.78 0.45
N ASN A 314 14.13 16.52 -0.27
CA ASN A 314 13.89 17.93 -0.63
C ASN A 314 12.85 18.08 -1.75
N ALA A 315 11.87 17.18 -1.85
CA ALA A 315 10.63 17.46 -2.57
C ALA A 315 9.89 18.59 -1.82
N SER A 316 10.43 19.80 -1.93
CA SER A 316 9.88 21.04 -1.43
C SER A 316 8.77 21.42 -2.38
N ALA A 317 7.53 21.24 -1.90
CA ALA A 317 6.29 21.15 -2.65
C ALA A 317 6.05 19.74 -3.23
N PRO A 318 4.77 19.32 -3.35
CA PRO A 318 4.44 18.20 -4.22
C PRO A 318 5.29 18.30 -5.49
N PRO A 319 5.96 17.23 -5.97
CA PRO A 319 6.22 17.17 -7.41
C PRO A 319 4.89 17.52 -8.04
N LYS A 320 4.87 18.54 -8.90
CA LYS A 320 3.66 18.89 -9.64
C LYS A 320 3.17 17.57 -10.22
N GLY A 321 2.06 17.08 -9.68
CA GLY A 321 1.42 15.90 -10.23
C GLY A 321 1.13 16.21 -11.68
N PRO A 322 0.92 15.20 -12.53
CA PRO A 322 0.56 15.51 -13.91
C PRO A 322 -0.65 16.46 -13.98
N ALA A 323 -1.57 16.43 -13.02
CA ALA A 323 -2.67 17.41 -12.89
C ALA A 323 -2.24 18.86 -12.54
N ASP A 324 -1.10 19.07 -11.89
CA ASP A 324 -0.61 20.40 -11.48
C ASP A 324 0.11 21.15 -12.60
N ASP A 325 0.43 20.47 -13.70
CA ASP A 325 1.05 21.07 -14.89
C ASP A 325 0.02 21.75 -15.82
N GLY A 326 -1.26 21.69 -15.46
CA GLY A 326 -2.36 22.32 -16.17
C GLY A 326 -3.57 21.40 -16.29
N PRO A 327 -4.74 21.93 -16.65
CA PRO A 327 -5.91 21.09 -16.91
C PRO A 327 -5.62 20.15 -18.08
N ALA A 328 -6.24 18.97 -18.04
CA ALA A 328 -6.34 18.11 -19.21
C ALA A 328 -7.80 17.96 -19.60
N GLU A 329 -8.03 17.94 -20.90
CA GLU A 329 -9.36 17.83 -21.46
C GLU A 329 -9.61 16.42 -21.97
N TYR A 330 -10.85 15.97 -21.87
CA TYR A 330 -11.28 14.74 -22.52
C TYR A 330 -11.00 14.82 -24.02
N CYS A 331 -10.29 13.83 -24.57
CA CYS A 331 -10.00 13.76 -26.00
C CYS A 331 -10.59 12.53 -26.68
N ALA A 332 -10.73 11.39 -25.99
CA ALA A 332 -11.19 10.14 -26.60
C ALA A 332 -11.74 9.14 -25.56
N SER A 333 -12.70 8.32 -25.98
CA SER A 333 -13.09 7.10 -25.27
C SER A 333 -12.19 5.93 -25.69
N GLU A 334 -12.16 4.87 -24.88
CA GLU A 334 -11.43 3.65 -25.22
C GLU A 334 -11.83 3.12 -26.60
N GLY A 335 -10.83 2.88 -27.47
CA GLY A 335 -11.00 2.47 -28.86
C GLY A 335 -10.94 3.60 -29.89
N GLU A 336 -11.01 4.86 -29.48
CA GLU A 336 -10.93 6.03 -30.37
C GLU A 336 -9.50 6.59 -30.47
N ASN A 337 -9.26 7.55 -31.37
CA ASN A 337 -8.00 8.29 -31.45
C ASN A 337 -8.10 9.61 -30.66
N CYS A 338 -7.09 9.89 -29.85
CA CYS A 338 -6.93 11.14 -29.11
C CYS A 338 -5.95 12.06 -29.84
N PRO A 339 -6.42 13.16 -30.47
CA PRO A 339 -5.55 14.21 -31.00
C PRO A 339 -4.97 15.03 -29.86
N CYS A 340 -3.64 15.03 -29.70
CA CYS A 340 -2.97 15.76 -28.63
C CYS A 340 -1.54 16.17 -29.01
N SER A 341 -1.20 17.42 -28.70
CA SER A 341 0.18 17.90 -28.69
C SER A 341 0.62 18.18 -27.26
N GLY A 342 1.00 17.11 -26.55
CA GLY A 342 1.36 17.12 -25.14
C GLY A 342 1.30 15.73 -24.52
N ARG A 343 0.86 15.63 -23.27
CA ARG A 343 0.72 14.34 -22.59
C ARG A 343 -0.68 13.82 -22.74
N VAL A 344 -0.81 12.54 -23.08
CA VAL A 344 -2.09 11.84 -23.06
C VAL A 344 -2.08 10.85 -21.91
N PHE A 345 -3.11 10.87 -21.09
CA PHE A 345 -3.33 9.96 -19.96
C PHE A 345 -4.41 8.98 -20.34
N PHE A 346 -4.13 7.68 -20.21
CA PHE A 346 -5.08 6.60 -20.40
C PHE A 346 -5.37 5.94 -19.06
N GLY A 347 -6.63 5.97 -18.63
CA GLY A 347 -7.01 5.49 -17.32
C GLY A 347 -8.52 5.33 -17.17
N ARG A 348 -8.94 5.03 -15.95
CA ARG A 348 -10.35 4.78 -15.59
C ARG A 348 -11.25 5.94 -16.01
N LYS A 349 -12.41 5.61 -16.60
CA LYS A 349 -13.36 6.60 -17.11
C LYS A 349 -14.30 7.14 -16.04
N PHE A 350 -14.80 6.28 -15.16
CA PHE A 350 -15.90 6.62 -14.23
C PHE A 350 -15.52 6.39 -12.78
N ASP A 351 -16.05 7.20 -11.87
CA ASP A 351 -15.87 7.06 -10.43
C ASP A 351 -16.43 5.75 -9.85
N ASN A 352 -17.48 5.18 -10.45
CA ASN A 352 -18.20 3.99 -9.98
C ASN A 352 -17.96 2.72 -10.82
N ASP A 353 -16.94 2.72 -11.69
CA ASP A 353 -16.56 1.62 -12.59
C ASP A 353 -17.54 1.27 -13.72
N LYS A 354 -18.67 1.99 -13.86
CA LYS A 354 -19.70 1.65 -14.86
C LYS A 354 -20.13 2.84 -15.70
N ASP A 355 -20.81 3.79 -15.08
CA ASP A 355 -21.62 4.81 -15.74
C ASP A 355 -21.80 6.09 -14.89
N GLY A 356 -21.01 6.23 -13.83
CA GLY A 356 -21.02 7.39 -12.94
C GLY A 356 -20.36 8.62 -13.55
N ASP A 357 -19.89 9.51 -12.69
CA ASP A 357 -19.26 10.74 -13.13
C ASP A 357 -17.91 10.44 -13.79
N LYS A 358 -17.62 11.14 -14.89
CA LYS A 358 -16.34 10.99 -15.57
C LYS A 358 -15.23 11.56 -14.71
N LEU A 359 -14.16 10.78 -14.56
CA LEU A 359 -12.98 11.25 -13.84
C LEU A 359 -12.27 12.35 -14.61
N ASP A 360 -11.88 13.41 -13.91
CA ASP A 360 -10.92 14.38 -14.44
C ASP A 360 -9.46 13.88 -14.29
N LEU A 361 -8.48 14.69 -14.73
CA LEU A 361 -7.08 14.28 -14.62
C LEU A 361 -6.62 14.17 -13.17
N SER A 362 -7.06 15.07 -12.30
CA SER A 362 -6.70 15.07 -10.87
C SER A 362 -7.20 13.81 -10.18
N GLU A 363 -8.32 13.26 -10.62
CA GLU A 363 -8.89 12.01 -10.10
C GLU A 363 -8.27 10.78 -10.76
N MET A 364 -8.02 10.82 -12.07
CA MET A 364 -7.44 9.71 -12.82
C MET A 364 -6.02 9.36 -12.34
N VAL A 365 -5.19 10.36 -12.05
CA VAL A 365 -3.79 10.13 -11.62
C VAL A 365 -3.66 9.52 -10.22
N LEU A 366 -4.75 9.49 -9.45
CA LEU A 366 -4.83 8.81 -8.16
C LEU A 366 -5.11 7.31 -8.31
N GLN A 367 -5.52 6.87 -9.50
CA GLN A 367 -5.74 5.48 -9.85
C GLN A 367 -4.56 4.95 -10.68
N GLN A 368 -4.58 3.67 -11.07
CA GLN A 368 -3.61 3.22 -12.06
C GLN A 368 -3.95 3.83 -13.43
N TYR A 369 -2.95 4.42 -14.08
CA TYR A 369 -3.03 5.03 -15.40
C TYR A 369 -1.77 4.72 -16.21
N ARG A 370 -1.81 5.00 -17.51
CA ARG A 370 -0.67 5.07 -18.41
C ARG A 370 -0.58 6.47 -19.01
N MET A 371 0.62 6.90 -19.37
CA MET A 371 0.85 8.21 -19.98
C MET A 371 1.87 8.11 -21.11
N MET A 372 1.64 8.89 -22.17
CA MET A 372 2.54 9.02 -23.32
C MET A 372 2.68 10.51 -23.68
N GLU A 373 3.88 10.93 -24.08
CA GLU A 373 4.11 12.19 -24.77
C GLU A 373 3.79 12.00 -26.25
N VAL A 374 2.93 12.86 -26.79
CA VAL A 374 2.38 12.74 -28.15
C VAL A 374 2.46 14.10 -28.83
N ASN A 375 2.79 14.10 -30.12
CA ASN A 375 2.70 15.26 -31.00
C ASN A 375 1.92 14.84 -32.25
N GLY A 376 0.59 14.75 -32.12
CA GLY A 376 -0.31 14.21 -33.14
C GLY A 376 -1.42 13.35 -32.53
N ASP A 377 -1.76 12.24 -33.17
CA ASP A 377 -2.79 11.32 -32.70
C ASP A 377 -2.19 10.11 -31.96
N ILE A 378 -2.86 9.64 -30.92
CA ILE A 378 -2.60 8.34 -30.29
C ILE A 378 -3.90 7.55 -30.15
N ALA A 379 -3.84 6.25 -30.40
CA ALA A 379 -4.98 5.36 -30.16
C ALA A 379 -5.21 5.19 -28.65
N CYS A 380 -6.41 5.54 -28.18
CA CYS A 380 -6.84 5.39 -26.79
C CYS A 380 -7.14 3.92 -26.46
N THR A 381 -6.10 3.08 -26.48
CA THR A 381 -6.21 1.63 -26.37
C THR A 381 -5.07 1.07 -25.54
N THR A 382 -5.28 -0.12 -24.97
CA THR A 382 -4.24 -0.91 -24.29
C THR A 382 -2.96 -1.05 -25.14
N SER A 383 -3.08 -1.28 -26.45
CA SER A 383 -1.92 -1.35 -27.35
C SER A 383 -1.23 0.01 -27.53
N GLY A 384 -2.00 1.09 -27.64
CA GLY A 384 -1.46 2.44 -27.78
C GLY A 384 -0.63 2.90 -26.57
N PHE A 385 -0.96 2.37 -25.38
CA PHE A 385 -0.30 2.68 -24.11
C PHE A 385 0.56 1.54 -23.56
N MET A 386 0.86 0.53 -24.38
CA MET A 386 1.72 -0.62 -24.02
C MET A 386 1.25 -1.37 -22.75
N GLY A 387 -0.05 -1.40 -22.48
CA GLY A 387 -0.62 -2.11 -21.34
C GLY A 387 -1.96 -1.54 -20.89
N ASP A 388 -2.76 -2.39 -20.24
CA ASP A 388 -4.04 -2.00 -19.69
C ASP A 388 -3.81 -1.45 -18.27
N PRO A 389 -4.13 -0.18 -17.99
CA PRO A 389 -4.04 0.35 -16.63
C PRO A 389 -5.12 -0.22 -15.70
N GLN A 390 -6.26 -0.69 -16.23
CA GLN A 390 -7.42 -1.12 -15.45
C GLN A 390 -8.21 -2.20 -16.22
N ILE A 391 -7.85 -3.46 -15.98
CA ILE A 391 -8.49 -4.62 -16.62
C ILE A 391 -9.99 -4.64 -16.33
N ASN A 392 -10.81 -4.91 -17.34
CA ASN A 392 -12.28 -5.00 -17.26
C ASN A 392 -13.00 -3.72 -16.78
N ARG A 393 -12.35 -2.55 -16.83
CA ARG A 393 -12.99 -1.27 -16.52
C ARG A 393 -13.08 -0.37 -17.77
N PRO A 394 -14.15 0.42 -17.92
CA PRO A 394 -14.21 1.45 -18.96
C PRO A 394 -13.10 2.47 -18.77
N LYS A 395 -12.38 2.77 -19.87
CA LYS A 395 -11.28 3.74 -19.87
C LYS A 395 -11.54 4.93 -20.79
N GLN A 396 -10.79 6.00 -20.57
CA GLN A 396 -10.81 7.19 -21.41
C GLN A 396 -9.40 7.78 -21.53
N CYS A 397 -9.22 8.67 -22.50
CA CYS A 397 -8.03 9.46 -22.66
C CYS A 397 -8.28 10.94 -22.36
N LEU A 398 -7.36 11.53 -21.60
CA LEU A 398 -7.30 12.96 -21.32
C LEU A 398 -6.03 13.55 -21.95
N CYS A 399 -6.17 14.62 -22.72
CA CYS A 399 -5.06 15.35 -23.33
C CYS A 399 -4.71 16.57 -22.47
N GLN A 400 -3.46 16.61 -22.02
CA GLN A 400 -2.87 17.77 -21.40
C GLN A 400 -1.92 18.43 -22.41
N ALA A 401 -2.41 19.48 -23.07
CA ALA A 401 -1.63 20.19 -24.08
C ALA A 401 -0.37 20.83 -23.49
N ARG A 402 0.71 20.90 -24.28
CA ARG A 402 1.87 21.71 -23.91
C ARG A 402 1.45 23.17 -23.85
N THR A 403 1.59 23.80 -22.69
CA THR A 403 1.55 25.26 -22.60
C THR A 403 2.66 25.79 -23.50
N GLN A 404 2.30 26.62 -24.49
CA GLN A 404 3.30 27.34 -25.25
C GLN A 404 4.02 28.26 -24.26
N SER A 405 5.20 27.82 -23.79
CA SER A 405 6.12 28.69 -23.06
C SER A 405 6.27 29.95 -23.90
N SER A 406 5.83 31.08 -23.35
CA SER A 406 6.02 32.38 -23.96
C SER A 406 7.48 32.47 -24.36
N ARG A 407 7.74 32.60 -25.68
CA ARG A 407 9.06 32.86 -26.21
C ARG A 407 9.64 34.00 -25.39
N VAL A 408 10.69 33.72 -24.63
CA VAL A 408 11.58 34.77 -24.16
C VAL A 408 12.13 35.40 -25.44
N GLU A 409 11.58 36.54 -25.84
CA GLU A 409 12.14 37.38 -26.88
C GLU A 409 13.58 37.67 -26.46
N GLY A 410 14.52 36.99 -27.12
CA GLY A 410 15.94 37.20 -26.89
C GLY A 410 16.26 38.66 -27.18
N CYS A 411 16.77 39.36 -26.17
CA CYS A 411 17.41 40.66 -26.32
C CYS A 411 18.50 40.57 -27.38
N THR A 412 18.22 41.02 -28.60
CA THR A 412 19.26 41.30 -29.59
C THR A 412 19.96 42.58 -29.16
N GLY A 413 21.08 42.43 -28.45
CA GLY A 413 22.00 43.53 -28.21
C GLY A 413 22.56 44.03 -29.55
N SER A 414 22.39 45.33 -29.81
CA SER A 414 23.15 46.03 -30.84
C SER A 414 24.64 46.04 -30.46
N PRO A 415 25.58 45.85 -31.40
CA PRO A 415 26.98 46.14 -31.15
C PRO A 415 27.18 47.65 -31.13
N VAL A 416 27.72 48.15 -30.03
CA VAL A 416 28.49 49.39 -30.05
C VAL A 416 29.89 49.01 -30.53
N VAL A 417 30.23 49.44 -31.75
CA VAL A 417 31.43 50.20 -32.17
C VAL A 417 31.30 50.44 -33.68
#